data_AF-A0A4Q3TLV0-F1
#
_entry.id   AF-A0A4Q3TLV0-F1
#
_cell.length_a   1.000
_cell.length_b   1.000
_cell.length_c   1.000
_cell.angle_alpha   90.00
_cell.angle_beta   90.00
_cell.angle_gamma   90.00
#
_symmetry.space_group_name_H-M   'P 1'
#
loop_
_entity.id
_entity.type
_entity.pdbx_description
1 polymer ?
#
loop_
_entity_poly.entity_id
_entity_poly.type
_entity_poly.pdbx_seq_one_letter_code
_entity_poly.pdbx_strand_id
1 'polypeptide(L)'
;MTASDPLAPLRARFIQRAIVDGEALNEALEANAMDRVEPLVHGLAGSAGVFGFTEVSSAAIAIDTVFGRGETPPADQVHDLIALIRRTYS
;
A
#
# COMPACT_ATOMS: atom_id res chain seq x y z
N MET A 1 -26.17 23.71 7.18
CA MET A 1 -24.72 23.82 6.94
C MET A 1 -24.13 22.43 7.13
N THR A 2 -23.84 21.72 6.03
CA THR A 2 -23.19 20.42 6.09
C THR A 2 -21.74 20.63 6.49
N ALA A 3 -21.32 20.03 7.61
CA ALA A 3 -19.92 20.01 8.01
C ALA A 3 -19.13 19.32 6.88
N SER A 4 -18.29 20.07 6.17
CA SER A 4 -17.34 19.50 5.22
C SER A 4 -16.48 18.49 5.96
N ASP A 5 -16.46 17.25 5.49
CA ASP A 5 -15.61 16.20 6.02
C ASP A 5 -14.13 16.63 5.91
N PRO A 6 -13.47 17.00 7.03
CA PRO A 6 -12.13 17.57 7.00
C PRO A 6 -11.07 16.57 6.54
N LEU A 7 -11.41 15.27 6.52
CA LEU A 7 -10.53 14.19 6.10
C LEU A 7 -10.64 13.87 4.62
N ALA A 8 -11.67 14.34 3.92
CA ALA A 8 -11.86 14.12 2.48
C ALA A 8 -10.61 14.47 1.63
N PRO A 9 -9.96 15.64 1.79
CA PRO A 9 -8.76 15.95 1.01
C PRO A 9 -7.56 15.07 1.39
N LEU A 10 -7.45 14.62 2.64
CA LEU A 10 -6.37 13.70 3.06
C LEU A 10 -6.59 12.30 2.47
N ARG A 11 -7.83 11.81 2.48
CA ARG A 11 -8.22 10.56 1.82
C ARG A 11 -7.90 10.59 0.33
N ALA A 12 -8.25 11.66 -0.38
CA ALA A 12 -7.96 11.78 -1.80
C ALA A 12 -6.44 11.72 -2.08
N ARG A 13 -5.63 12.39 -1.26
CA ARG A 13 -4.17 12.33 -1.37
C ARG A 13 -3.62 10.93 -1.11
N PHE A 14 -4.15 10.24 -0.09
CA PHE A 14 -3.77 8.86 0.19
C PHE A 14 -4.10 7.95 -0.99
N ILE A 15 -5.31 8.04 -1.56
CA ILE A 15 -5.74 7.23 -2.70
C ILE A 15 -4.79 7.44 -3.89
N GLN A 16 -4.49 8.69 -4.24
CA GLN A 16 -3.55 9.00 -5.31
C GLN A 16 -2.15 8.42 -5.04
N ARG A 17 -1.69 8.52 -3.79
CA ARG A 17 -0.41 7.95 -3.38
C ARG A 17 -0.41 6.42 -3.48
N ALA A 18 -1.47 5.76 -3.02
CA ALA A 18 -1.60 4.30 -3.05
C ALA A 18 -1.61 3.76 -4.48
N ILE A 19 -2.27 4.45 -5.42
CA ILE A 19 -2.24 4.10 -6.85
C ILE A 19 -0.79 4.18 -7.38
N VAL A 20 -0.09 5.28 -7.11
CA VAL A 20 1.30 5.47 -7.55
C VAL A 20 2.23 4.42 -6.94
N ASP A 21 2.11 4.15 -5.63
CA ASP A 21 2.91 3.13 -4.94
C ASP A 21 2.57 1.73 -5.48
N GLY A 22 1.32 1.45 -5.85
CA GLY A 22 0.91 0.18 -6.47
C GLY A 22 1.57 -0.07 -7.83
N GLU A 23 1.68 0.95 -8.68
CA GLU A 23 2.41 0.84 -9.95
C GLU A 23 3.92 0.69 -9.72
N ALA A 24 4.50 1.44 -8.78
CA ALA A 24 5.91 1.29 -8.41
C ALA A 24 6.23 -0.10 -7.84
N LEU A 25 5.31 -0.69 -7.06
CA LEU A 25 5.41 -2.06 -6.57
C LEU A 25 5.42 -3.07 -7.73
N ASN A 26 4.56 -2.88 -8.74
CA ASN A 26 4.53 -3.74 -9.92
C ASN A 26 5.86 -3.68 -10.68
N GLU A 27 6.38 -2.48 -10.93
CA GLU A 27 7.69 -2.29 -11.58
C GLU A 27 8.84 -2.93 -10.79
N ALA A 28 8.84 -2.78 -9.46
CA ALA A 28 9.86 -3.37 -8.60
C ALA A 28 9.81 -4.91 -8.60
N LEU A 29 8.62 -5.49 -8.59
CA LEU A 29 8.41 -6.94 -8.71
C LEU A 29 8.90 -7.47 -10.05
N GLU A 30 8.53 -6.83 -11.17
CA GLU A 30 8.98 -7.23 -12.51
C GLU A 30 10.50 -7.15 -12.66
N ALA A 31 11.13 -6.18 -11.99
CA ALA A 31 12.58 -6.04 -11.93
C ALA A 31 13.27 -6.95 -10.89
N ASN A 32 12.52 -7.73 -10.11
CA ASN A 32 13.00 -8.52 -8.97
C ASN A 32 13.81 -7.69 -7.96
N ALA A 33 13.44 -6.42 -7.77
CA ALA A 33 14.11 -5.44 -6.93
C ALA A 33 13.40 -5.32 -5.57
N MET A 34 13.52 -6.36 -4.74
CA MET A 34 12.82 -6.44 -3.43
C MET A 34 13.26 -5.35 -2.44
N ASP A 35 14.46 -4.81 -2.61
CA ASP A 35 14.98 -3.63 -1.91
C ASP A 35 14.14 -2.36 -2.15
N ARG A 36 13.45 -2.29 -3.29
CA ARG A 36 12.52 -1.21 -3.62
C ARG A 36 11.09 -1.49 -3.14
N VAL A 37 10.73 -2.77 -3.00
CA VAL A 37 9.41 -3.20 -2.52
C VAL A 37 9.23 -2.85 -1.04
N GLU A 38 10.24 -3.14 -0.21
CA GLU A 38 10.20 -2.89 1.24
C GLU A 38 9.77 -1.46 1.62
N PRO A 39 10.42 -0.37 1.16
CA PRO A 39 10.02 0.98 1.55
C PRO A 39 8.63 1.40 1.05
N LEU A 40 8.16 0.85 -0.08
CA LEU A 40 6.83 1.11 -0.62
C LEU A 40 5.75 0.46 0.27
N VAL A 41 5.96 -0.80 0.63
CA VAL A 41 5.07 -1.54 1.54
C VAL A 41 5.05 -0.89 2.92
N HIS A 42 6.21 -0.49 3.44
CA HIS A 42 6.31 0.22 4.72
C HIS A 42 5.49 1.51 4.73
N GLY A 43 5.59 2.30 3.65
CA GLY A 43 4.80 3.51 3.46
C GLY A 43 3.29 3.23 3.49
N LEU A 44 2.84 2.21 2.77
CA LEU A 44 1.42 1.81 2.72
C LEU A 44 0.91 1.30 4.08
N ALA A 45 1.72 0.52 4.81
CA ALA A 45 1.40 0.03 6.14
C ALA A 45 1.23 1.19 7.14
N GLY A 46 2.11 2.20 7.08
CA GLY A 46 2.09 3.33 8.02
C GLY A 46 1.01 4.37 7.76
N SER A 47 0.54 4.53 6.52
CA SER A 47 -0.34 5.65 6.13
C SER A 47 -1.84 5.33 6.14
N ALA A 48 -2.21 4.06 6.30
CA ALA A 48 -3.55 3.60 6.00
C ALA A 48 -4.47 3.44 7.25
N GLY A 49 -3.87 3.36 8.45
CA GLY A 49 -4.60 3.31 9.74
C GLY A 49 -5.34 4.61 10.13
N VAL A 50 -4.95 5.76 9.56
CA VAL A 50 -5.51 7.08 9.92
C VAL A 50 -6.84 7.39 9.20
N PHE A 51 -7.13 6.71 8.09
CA PHE A 51 -8.21 7.13 7.17
C PHE A 51 -9.29 6.08 6.89
N GLY A 52 -9.19 4.89 7.49
CA GLY A 52 -10.16 3.79 7.34
C GLY A 52 -9.90 2.84 6.16
N PHE A 53 -8.66 2.80 5.64
CA PHE A 53 -8.28 1.93 4.52
C PHE A 53 -7.81 0.55 5.00
N THR A 54 -8.65 -0.11 5.79
CA THR A 54 -8.24 -1.26 6.61
C THR A 54 -7.73 -2.45 5.80
N GLU A 55 -8.32 -2.75 4.64
CA GLU A 55 -7.90 -3.90 3.82
C GLU A 55 -6.50 -3.72 3.22
N VAL A 56 -6.26 -2.61 2.50
CA VAL A 56 -4.93 -2.30 1.93
C VAL A 56 -3.88 -2.15 3.04
N SER A 57 -4.23 -1.49 4.15
CA SER A 57 -3.34 -1.38 5.32
C SER A 57 -2.92 -2.75 5.83
N SER A 58 -3.89 -3.65 6.02
CA SER A 58 -3.65 -4.94 6.65
C SER A 58 -2.81 -5.84 5.76
N ALA A 59 -3.08 -5.82 4.45
CA ALA A 59 -2.26 -6.52 3.46
C ALA A 59 -0.82 -5.99 3.45
N ALA A 60 -0.63 -4.66 3.45
CA ALA A 60 0.68 -4.05 3.52
C ALA A 60 1.41 -4.36 4.84
N ILE A 61 0.74 -4.30 5.99
CA ILE A 61 1.30 -4.66 7.30
C ILE A 61 1.78 -6.11 7.33
N ALA A 62 1.02 -7.03 6.73
CA ALA A 62 1.42 -8.44 6.68
C ALA A 62 2.73 -8.62 5.92
N ILE A 63 2.92 -7.89 4.81
CA ILE A 63 4.15 -7.91 4.02
C ILE A 63 5.29 -7.17 4.74
N ASP A 64 5.03 -5.99 5.31
CA ASP A 64 6.00 -5.20 6.09
C ASP A 64 6.54 -5.99 7.29
N THR A 65 5.69 -6.80 7.93
CA THR A 65 6.09 -7.67 9.04
C THR A 65 7.09 -8.74 8.61
N VAL A 66 7.00 -9.24 7.36
CA VAL A 66 7.97 -10.22 6.83
C VAL A 66 9.32 -9.54 6.58
N PHE A 67 9.31 -8.37 5.94
CA PHE A 67 10.52 -7.56 5.77
C PHE A 67 11.17 -7.19 7.11
N GLY A 68 10.37 -6.81 8.12
CA GLY A 68 10.85 -6.48 9.47
C GLY A 68 11.50 -7.67 10.21
N ARG A 69 11.29 -8.91 9.77
CA ARG A 69 11.99 -10.11 10.27
C ARG A 69 13.30 -10.39 9.51
N GLY A 70 13.63 -9.60 8.49
CA GLY A 70 14.73 -9.84 7.57
C GLY A 70 14.44 -10.94 6.55
N GLU A 71 13.15 -11.26 6.34
CA GLU A 71 12.70 -12.26 5.37
C GLU A 71 12.16 -11.57 4.10
N THR A 72 12.20 -12.29 2.98
CA THR A 72 11.62 -11.82 1.72
C THR A 72 10.19 -12.35 1.59
N PRO A 73 9.17 -11.48 1.44
CA PRO A 73 7.80 -11.93 1.25
C PRO A 73 7.64 -12.66 -0.11
N PRO A 74 6.71 -13.61 -0.20
CA PRO A 74 6.38 -14.26 -1.47
C PRO A 74 5.92 -13.22 -2.51
N ALA A 75 6.38 -13.36 -3.75
CA ALA A 75 5.99 -12.46 -4.84
C ALA A 75 4.45 -12.42 -5.03
N ASP A 76 3.78 -13.56 -4.89
CA ASP A 76 2.32 -13.67 -4.97
C ASP A 76 1.61 -12.77 -3.94
N GLN A 77 2.17 -12.64 -2.74
CA GLN A 77 1.61 -11.79 -1.68
C GLN A 77 1.69 -10.30 -2.06
N VAL A 78 2.78 -9.89 -2.71
CA VAL A 78 2.96 -8.52 -3.19
C VAL A 78 2.07 -8.26 -4.42
N HIS A 79 1.91 -9.25 -5.30
CA HIS A 79 0.94 -9.21 -6.40
C HIS A 79 -0.50 -9.05 -5.90
N ASP A 80 -0.90 -9.77 -4.86
CA ASP A 80 -2.22 -9.65 -4.24
C ASP A 80 -2.47 -8.24 -3.68
N LEU A 81 -1.45 -7.62 -3.05
CA LEU A 81 -1.52 -6.23 -2.59
C LEU A 81 -1.74 -5.25 -3.76
N ILE A 82 -1.01 -5.41 -4.88
CA ILE A 82 -1.17 -4.57 -6.07
C ILE A 82 -2.58 -4.73 -6.64
N ALA A 83 -3.06 -5.96 -6.79
CA ALA A 83 -4.40 -6.24 -7.29
C ALA A 83 -5.48 -5.63 -6.37
N LEU A 84 -5.29 -5.69 -5.06
CA LEU A 84 -6.17 -5.07 -4.07
C LEU A 84 -6.20 -3.54 -4.21
N ILE A 85 -5.04 -2.88 -4.34
CA ILE A 85 -4.94 -1.43 -4.55
C ILE A 85 -5.70 -1.03 -5.81
N ARG A 86 -5.45 -1.71 -6.94
CA ARG A 86 -6.12 -1.44 -8.21
C ARG A 86 -7.63 -1.63 -8.12
N ARG A 87 -8.10 -2.71 -7.48
CA ARG A 87 -9.55 -2.96 -7.28
C ARG A 87 -10.22 -1.90 -6.40
N THR A 88 -9.50 -1.41 -5.39
CA THR A 88 -10.09 -0.51 -4.38
C THR A 88 -10.12 0.94 -4.85
N TYR A 89 -9.18 1.33 -5.72
CA TYR A 89 -8.95 2.73 -6.09
C TYR A 89 -9.05 3.03 -7.61
N SER A 90 -9.46 2.06 -8.44
CA SER A 90 -9.74 2.29 -9.88
C SER A 90 -10.92 3.20 -10.13
#